data_AF-A0A227J0Q1-F1
#
_entry.id   AF-A0A227J0Q1-F1
#
_cell.length_a   1.000
_cell.length_b   1.000
_cell.length_c   1.000
_cell.angle_alpha   90.00
_cell.angle_beta   90.00
_cell.angle_gamma   90.00
#
_symmetry.space_group_name_H-M   'P 1'
#
loop_
_entity.id
_entity.type
_entity.pdbx_description
1 polymer ?
#
loop_
_entity_poly.entity_id
_entity_poly.type
_entity_poly.pdbx_seq_one_letter_code
_entity_poly.pdbx_strand_id
1 'polypeptide(L)'
;YSMKLFKAVVSEVEDQYGYPLQSIDPLKRLSERAAPTIIVHDEQDKFTKHSISAQAADEIENVELVTTQDQGHGRVMKCEQVFSSFDRLIERV
;
A
#
# COMPACT_ATOMS: atom_id res chain seq x y z
N TYR A 1 21.68 6.59 1.66
CA TYR A 1 21.62 5.14 1.41
C TYR A 1 22.25 4.86 0.06
N SER A 2 23.18 3.90 -0.06
CA SER A 2 23.78 3.55 -1.36
C SER A 2 22.88 2.59 -2.12
N MET A 3 22.71 2.81 -3.42
CA MET A 3 21.93 1.93 -4.29
C MET A 3 22.50 0.50 -4.34
N LYS A 4 23.79 0.32 -4.01
CA LYS A 4 24.41 -1.02 -3.91
C LYS A 4 23.91 -1.81 -2.71
N LEU A 5 23.78 -1.16 -1.55
CA LEU A 5 23.28 -1.82 -0.34
C LEU A 5 21.81 -2.21 -0.51
N PHE A 6 21.00 -1.33 -1.12
CA PHE A 6 19.61 -1.62 -1.44
C PHE A 6 19.48 -2.87 -2.34
N LYS A 7 20.29 -2.95 -3.40
CA LYS A 7 20.30 -4.12 -4.29
C LYS A 7 20.72 -5.40 -3.58
N ALA A 8 21.74 -5.34 -2.72
CA ALA A 8 22.18 -6.52 -1.96
C ALA A 8 21.07 -7.06 -1.04
N VAL A 9 20.36 -6.17 -0.34
CA VAL A 9 19.21 -6.56 0.51
C VAL A 9 18.08 -7.14 -0.34
N VAL A 10 17.78 -6.54 -1.49
CA VAL A 10 16.76 -7.07 -2.42
C VAL A 10 17.13 -8.47 -2.91
N SER A 11 18.38 -8.69 -3.33
CA SER A 11 18.84 -10.01 -3.80
C SER A 11 18.79 -11.07 -2.70
N GLU A 12 19.18 -10.73 -1.47
CA GLU A 12 19.09 -11.66 -0.33
C GLU A 12 17.64 -12.11 -0.08
N VAL A 13 16.68 -11.20 -0.19
CA VAL A 13 15.25 -11.51 -0.07
C VAL A 13 14.77 -12.37 -1.25
N GLU A 14 15.13 -12.03 -2.48
CA GLU A 14 14.79 -12.82 -3.67
C GLU A 14 15.33 -14.26 -3.58
N ASP A 15 16.57 -14.43 -3.10
CA ASP A 15 17.19 -15.73 -2.86
C ASP A 15 16.46 -16.50 -1.74
N GLN A 16 16.06 -15.83 -0.66
CA GLN A 16 15.33 -16.44 0.45
C GLN A 16 13.96 -16.99 0.02
N TYR A 17 13.22 -16.25 -0.80
CA TYR A 17 11.87 -16.61 -1.22
C TYR A 17 11.82 -17.37 -2.56
N GLY A 18 12.94 -17.43 -3.30
CA GLY A 18 13.08 -18.22 -4.52
C GLY A 18 12.40 -17.64 -5.75
N TYR A 19 12.11 -16.34 -5.77
CA TYR A 19 11.56 -15.66 -6.95
C TYR A 19 11.89 -14.16 -6.97
N PRO A 20 11.95 -13.53 -8.16
CA PRO A 20 12.25 -12.10 -8.29
C PRO A 20 11.13 -11.24 -7.73
N LEU A 21 11.45 -10.21 -6.93
CA LEU A 21 10.43 -9.33 -6.36
C LEU A 21 9.65 -8.56 -7.45
N GLN A 22 10.28 -8.30 -8.60
CA GLN A 22 9.63 -7.62 -9.73
C GLN A 22 8.59 -8.50 -10.44
N SER A 23 8.53 -9.80 -10.14
CA SER A 23 7.48 -10.70 -10.63
C SER A 23 6.17 -10.58 -9.84
N ILE A 24 6.18 -9.90 -8.69
CA ILE A 24 4.98 -9.65 -7.90
C ILE A 24 4.22 -8.50 -8.57
N ASP A 25 2.95 -8.76 -8.88
CA ASP A 25 1.97 -7.74 -9.24
C ASP A 25 1.01 -7.50 -8.05
N PRO A 26 1.25 -6.47 -7.22
CA PRO A 26 0.43 -6.23 -6.04
C PRO A 26 -1.01 -5.87 -6.37
N LEU A 27 -1.26 -5.19 -7.49
CA LEU A 27 -2.62 -4.78 -7.89
C LEU A 27 -3.44 -5.98 -8.33
N LYS A 28 -2.84 -6.89 -9.12
CA LYS A 28 -3.49 -8.16 -9.45
C LYS A 28 -3.78 -8.99 -8.21
N ARG A 29 -2.84 -9.06 -7.26
CA ARG A 29 -3.08 -9.79 -6.00
C ARG A 29 -4.18 -9.15 -5.14
N LEU A 30 -4.28 -7.82 -5.16
CA LEU A 30 -5.33 -7.09 -4.47
C LEU A 30 -6.70 -7.37 -5.09
N SER A 31 -6.80 -7.39 -6.44
CA SER A 31 -8.06 -7.67 -7.13
C SER A 31 -8.55 -9.11 -6.99
N GLU A 32 -7.65 -10.04 -6.70
CA GLU A 32 -7.99 -11.44 -6.39
C GLU A 32 -8.56 -11.63 -4.97
N ARG A 33 -8.47 -10.63 -4.08
CA ARG A 33 -9.01 -10.72 -2.70
C ARG A 33 -10.50 -10.39 -2.67
N ALA A 34 -11.28 -11.20 -1.96
CA ALA A 34 -12.70 -10.92 -1.69
C ALA A 34 -12.94 -10.06 -0.42
N ALA A 35 -11.96 -10.00 0.49
CA ALA A 35 -12.14 -9.28 1.76
C ALA A 35 -12.15 -7.75 1.53
N PRO A 36 -13.05 -6.99 2.20
CA PRO A 36 -13.03 -5.54 2.17
C PRO A 36 -11.63 -5.00 2.52
N THR A 37 -11.15 -4.04 1.74
CA THR A 37 -9.83 -3.43 1.92
C THR A 37 -9.96 -1.91 1.92
N ILE A 38 -9.37 -1.27 2.93
CA ILE A 38 -9.29 0.20 3.01
C ILE A 38 -7.82 0.58 2.82
N ILE A 39 -7.55 1.42 1.84
CA ILE A 39 -6.25 2.05 1.61
C ILE A 39 -6.31 3.46 2.18
N VAL A 40 -5.35 3.84 3.03
CA VAL A 40 -5.19 5.21 3.50
C VAL A 40 -3.91 5.77 2.90
N HIS A 41 -4.01 6.84 2.11
CA HIS A 41 -2.86 7.38 1.38
C HIS A 41 -2.93 8.92 1.34
N ASP A 42 -1.81 9.55 1.66
CA ASP A 42 -1.65 10.99 1.51
C ASP A 42 -1.46 11.41 0.06
N GLU A 43 -2.15 12.47 -0.37
CA GLU A 43 -2.07 12.98 -1.74
C GLU A 43 -0.67 13.53 -2.09
N GLN A 44 0.12 13.95 -1.10
CA GLN A 44 1.45 14.56 -1.27
C GLN A 44 2.60 13.59 -0.94
N ASP A 45 2.34 12.28 -0.91
CA ASP A 45 3.37 11.27 -0.73
C ASP A 45 4.44 11.36 -1.85
N LYS A 46 5.70 11.56 -1.44
CA LYS A 46 6.86 11.72 -2.35
C LYS A 46 7.54 10.40 -2.70
N PHE A 47 7.20 9.32 -2.02
CA PHE A 47 7.80 7.99 -2.17
C PHE A 47 6.91 7.06 -2.98
N THR A 48 5.60 7.13 -2.76
CA THR A 48 4.62 6.32 -3.49
C THR A 48 3.59 7.25 -4.11
N LYS A 49 3.19 6.98 -5.36
CA LYS A 49 2.21 7.82 -6.05
C LYS A 49 0.81 7.51 -5.55
N HIS A 50 0.13 8.52 -5.00
CA HIS A 50 -1.28 8.46 -4.62
C HIS A 50 -2.18 7.93 -5.75
N SER A 51 -1.90 8.32 -7.00
CA SER A 51 -2.66 7.91 -8.19
C SER A 51 -2.80 6.39 -8.35
N ILE A 52 -1.83 5.61 -7.88
CA ILE A 52 -1.89 4.14 -7.95
C ILE A 52 -2.95 3.59 -7.00
N SER A 53 -3.08 4.18 -5.81
CA SER A 53 -4.16 3.84 -4.88
C SER A 53 -5.52 4.32 -5.37
N ALA A 54 -5.57 5.49 -6.02
CA ALA A 54 -6.81 5.98 -6.63
C ALA A 54 -7.30 5.04 -7.74
N GLN A 55 -6.41 4.58 -8.60
CA GLN A 55 -6.72 3.57 -9.62
C GLN A 55 -7.22 2.27 -8.99
N ALA A 56 -6.56 1.77 -7.94
CA ALA A 56 -6.97 0.54 -7.27
C ALA A 56 -8.39 0.62 -6.69
N ALA A 57 -8.78 1.75 -6.10
CA ALA A 57 -10.13 1.94 -5.56
C ALA A 57 -11.20 2.16 -6.64
N ASP A 58 -10.82 2.63 -7.84
CA ASP A 58 -11.73 2.75 -8.98
C ASP A 58 -11.95 1.40 -9.68
N GLU A 59 -10.90 0.59 -9.81
CA GLU A 59 -10.92 -0.65 -10.58
C GLU A 59 -11.29 -1.90 -9.77
N ILE A 60 -11.18 -1.87 -8.43
CA ILE A 60 -11.37 -3.05 -7.58
C ILE A 60 -12.54 -2.81 -6.62
N GLU A 61 -13.63 -3.54 -6.82
CA GLU A 61 -14.94 -3.35 -6.15
C GLU A 61 -14.86 -3.31 -4.60
N ASN A 62 -14.01 -4.14 -4.00
CA ASN A 62 -13.87 -4.26 -2.54
C ASN A 62 -12.76 -3.38 -1.96
N VAL A 63 -12.20 -2.44 -2.74
CA VAL A 63 -11.16 -1.51 -2.32
C VAL A 63 -11.75 -0.11 -2.16
N GLU A 64 -11.51 0.48 -1.00
CA GLU A 64 -11.86 1.86 -0.70
C GLU A 64 -10.59 2.67 -0.48
N LEU A 65 -10.54 3.91 -0.97
CA LEU A 65 -9.44 4.85 -0.71
C LEU A 65 -9.89 5.98 0.22
N VAL A 66 -9.17 6.14 1.32
CA VAL A 66 -9.22 7.32 2.18
C VAL A 66 -8.00 8.19 1.89
N THR A 67 -8.23 9.29 1.18
CA THR A 67 -7.18 10.27 0.88
C THR A 67 -6.93 11.18 2.09
N THR A 68 -5.67 11.36 2.45
CA THR A 68 -5.25 12.34 3.47
C THR A 68 -4.50 13.52 2.83
N GLN A 69 -4.39 14.60 3.60
CA GLN A 69 -3.66 15.80 3.21
C GLN A 69 -2.61 16.14 4.27
N ASP A 70 -1.48 16.70 3.83
CA ASP A 70 -0.38 17.17 4.66
C ASP A 70 0.27 16.12 5.60
N GLN A 71 0.01 14.82 5.39
CA GLN A 71 0.64 13.76 6.18
C GLN A 71 1.95 13.27 5.55
N GLY A 72 2.01 13.21 4.21
CA GLY A 72 3.04 12.48 3.49
C GLY A 72 3.19 11.00 3.93
N HIS A 73 4.22 10.35 3.42
CA HIS A 73 4.43 8.90 3.57
C HIS A 73 4.50 8.38 5.02
N GLY A 74 5.19 9.12 5.90
CA GLY A 74 5.48 8.64 7.25
C GLY A 74 4.42 9.02 8.29
N ARG A 75 3.85 10.23 8.19
CA ARG A 75 2.90 10.70 9.21
C ARG A 75 1.51 10.11 9.02
N VAL A 76 1.16 9.68 7.80
CA VAL A 76 -0.14 9.05 7.53
C VAL A 76 -0.36 7.85 8.44
N MET A 77 0.68 7.09 8.78
CA MET A 77 0.60 5.96 9.73
C MET A 77 0.11 6.31 11.15
N LYS A 78 0.05 7.60 11.50
CA LYS A 78 -0.35 8.08 12.84
C LYS A 78 -1.47 9.13 12.76
N CYS A 79 -2.09 9.33 11.60
CA CYS A 79 -3.19 10.27 11.47
C CYS A 79 -4.51 9.63 11.90
N GLU A 80 -5.48 10.47 12.21
CA GLU A 80 -6.83 10.06 12.61
C GLU A 80 -7.51 9.18 11.56
N GLN A 81 -7.26 9.45 10.27
CA GLN A 81 -7.83 8.69 9.16
C GLN A 81 -7.36 7.23 9.16
N VAL A 82 -6.11 6.95 9.56
CA VAL A 82 -5.62 5.57 9.70
C VAL A 82 -6.32 4.87 10.84
N PHE A 83 -6.42 5.49 12.02
CA PHE A 83 -7.06 4.87 13.18
C PHE A 83 -8.56 4.61 12.93
N SER A 84 -9.28 5.60 12.43
CA SER A 84 -10.70 5.44 12.06
C SER A 84 -10.91 4.38 10.98
N SER A 85 -9.97 4.22 10.03
CA SER A 85 -10.05 3.15 9.03
C SER A 85 -9.89 1.75 9.62
N PHE A 86 -9.08 1.59 10.66
CA PHE A 86 -8.99 0.33 11.40
C PHE A 86 -10.30 0.03 12.14
N ASP A 87 -10.88 1.01 12.82
CA ASP A 87 -12.16 0.83 13.53
C ASP A 87 -13.26 0.39 12.54
N ARG A 88 -13.37 1.08 11.41
CA ARG A 88 -14.31 0.74 10.32
C ARG A 88 -14.10 -0.67 9.76
N LEU A 89 -12.86 -1.16 9.72
CA LEU A 89 -12.56 -2.50 9.23
C LEU A 89 -13.06 -3.57 10.21
N ILE A 90 -12.97 -3.33 11.51
CA ILE A 90 -13.42 -4.24 12.58
C ILE A 90 -14.95 -4.30 12.63
N GLU A 91 -15.64 -3.17 12.42
CA GLU A 91 -17.10 -3.10 12.41
C GLU A 91 -17.76 -3.80 11.20
N ARG A 92 -16.99 -4.11 10.15
CA ARG A 92 -17.47 -4.81 8.94
C ARG A 92 -17.38 -6.35 9.04
N VAL A 93 -16.81 -6.88 10.12
CA VAL A 93 -16.70 -8.33 10.40
C VAL A 93 -17.85 -8.78 11.27
#